data_AF-A0A241XSU6-F1
#
_entry.id   AF-A0A241XSU6-F1
#
_cell.length_a   1.000
_cell.length_b   1.000
_cell.length_c   1.000
_cell.angle_alpha   90.00
_cell.angle_beta   90.00
_cell.angle_gamma   90.00
#
_symmetry.space_group_name_H-M   'P 1'
#
loop_
_entity.id
_entity.type
_entity.pdbx_description
1 polymer ?
#
loop_
_entity_poly.entity_id
_entity_poly.type
_entity_poly.pdbx_seq_one_letter_code
_entity_poly.pdbx_strand_id
1 'polypeptide(L)'
;MSIKQVLVMNARPTDGCSAAPEIAVYPDAVELLQRVQELKALMDAHGLSEVRILSTPNWGPGDIQDELRLTCGELVVLNNGFYFTDAPAKEDYDIETDPTSINQLEEWVGTGAEVIFADAGLENAYQQFVGEQGEESDAGDQ
;
A
#
# COMPACT_ATOMS: atom_id res chain seq x y z
N MET A 1 4.90 24.20 -2.43
CA MET A 1 4.54 22.89 -1.87
C MET A 1 4.65 21.91 -3.01
N SER A 2 5.44 20.84 -2.87
CA SER A 2 5.38 19.74 -3.83
C SER A 2 4.07 19.00 -3.60
N ILE A 3 3.33 18.71 -4.65
CA ILE A 3 2.17 17.82 -4.56
C ILE A 3 2.72 16.44 -4.17
N LYS A 4 2.13 15.82 -3.16
CA LYS A 4 2.47 14.44 -2.80
C LYS A 4 1.85 13.52 -3.84
N GLN A 5 2.64 12.60 -4.37
CA GLN A 5 2.16 11.63 -5.35
C GLN A 5 1.57 10.46 -4.58
N VAL A 6 0.31 10.12 -4.82
CA VAL A 6 -0.37 8.99 -4.17
C VAL A 6 -0.12 7.73 -4.99
N LEU A 7 0.30 6.63 -4.34
CA LEU A 7 0.40 5.32 -4.97
C LEU A 7 -0.82 4.47 -4.61
N VAL A 8 -1.46 3.87 -5.62
CA VAL A 8 -2.58 2.95 -5.46
C VAL A 8 -2.19 1.59 -6.01
N MET A 9 -2.35 0.55 -5.22
CA MET A 9 -1.96 -0.83 -5.53
C MET A 9 -3.15 -1.77 -5.35
N ASN A 10 -3.22 -2.87 -6.13
CA ASN A 10 -4.16 -3.96 -5.82
C ASN A 10 -3.81 -4.59 -4.47
N ALA A 11 -4.82 -4.98 -3.72
CA ALA A 11 -4.71 -5.82 -2.54
C ALA A 11 -5.53 -7.11 -2.71
N ARG A 12 -5.13 -8.18 -2.02
CA ARG A 12 -5.76 -9.50 -2.12
C ARG A 12 -5.48 -10.33 -0.85
N PRO A 13 -6.30 -11.34 -0.55
CA PRO A 13 -5.94 -12.32 0.46
C PRO A 13 -4.90 -13.31 -0.11
N THR A 14 -4.02 -13.83 0.74
CA THR A 14 -3.02 -14.83 0.34
C THR A 14 -3.63 -16.17 -0.07
N ASP A 15 -4.84 -16.49 0.40
CA ASP A 15 -5.55 -17.72 0.05
C ASP A 15 -6.41 -17.61 -1.23
N GLY A 16 -6.54 -16.39 -1.77
CA GLY A 16 -7.28 -16.08 -2.99
C GLY A 16 -8.80 -16.15 -2.90
N CYS A 17 -9.40 -16.38 -1.73
CA CYS A 17 -10.85 -16.51 -1.60
C CYS A 17 -11.47 -15.86 -0.34
N SER A 18 -10.65 -15.45 0.63
CA SER A 18 -11.11 -14.73 1.81
C SER A 18 -11.43 -13.27 1.56
N ALA A 19 -12.07 -12.62 2.53
CA ALA A 19 -12.36 -11.19 2.45
C ALA A 19 -11.06 -10.37 2.55
N ALA A 20 -10.87 -9.41 1.65
CA ALA A 20 -9.72 -8.51 1.67
C ALA A 20 -10.10 -7.15 1.07
N PRO A 21 -9.38 -6.08 1.44
CA PRO A 21 -9.41 -4.83 0.70
C PRO A 21 -9.11 -5.05 -0.78
N GLU A 22 -9.70 -4.24 -1.65
CA GLU A 22 -9.40 -4.28 -3.09
C GLU A 22 -8.11 -3.51 -3.41
N ILE A 23 -7.81 -2.46 -2.64
CA ILE A 23 -6.66 -1.59 -2.84
C ILE A 23 -5.90 -1.28 -1.56
N ALA A 24 -4.62 -0.94 -1.75
CA ALA A 24 -3.80 -0.23 -0.78
C ALA A 24 -3.43 1.15 -1.33
N VAL A 25 -3.59 2.18 -0.51
CA VAL A 25 -3.27 3.57 -0.84
C VAL A 25 -2.13 4.06 0.02
N TYR A 26 -1.00 4.42 -0.61
CA TYR A 26 0.14 5.04 0.07
C TYR A 26 0.22 6.54 -0.30
N PRO A 27 0.16 7.45 0.69
CA PRO A 27 -0.07 8.88 0.43
C PRO A 27 1.14 9.64 -0.13
N ASP A 28 2.34 9.04 -0.12
CA ASP A 28 3.57 9.70 -0.54
C ASP A 28 4.53 8.70 -1.23
N ALA A 29 4.35 8.51 -2.53
CA ALA A 29 5.14 7.60 -3.34
C ALA A 29 6.62 8.00 -3.43
N VAL A 30 6.94 9.29 -3.28
CA VAL A 30 8.33 9.80 -3.26
C VAL A 30 9.02 9.35 -1.98
N GLU A 31 8.35 9.51 -0.84
CA GLU A 31 8.84 9.02 0.46
C GLU A 31 8.98 7.49 0.47
N LEU A 32 7.99 6.78 -0.09
CA LEU A 32 8.06 5.32 -0.25
C LEU A 32 9.27 4.89 -1.09
N LEU A 33 9.52 5.54 -2.23
CA LEU A 33 10.66 5.22 -3.09
C LEU A 33 11.98 5.36 -2.33
N GLN A 34 12.15 6.48 -1.63
CA GLN A 34 13.34 6.70 -0.79
C GLN A 34 13.48 5.59 0.25
N ARG A 35 12.39 5.27 0.96
CA ARG A 35 12.37 4.25 2.00
C ARG A 35 12.75 2.87 1.47
N VAL A 36 12.17 2.46 0.34
CA VAL A 36 12.45 1.17 -0.29
C VAL A 36 13.90 1.09 -0.77
N GLN A 37 14.46 2.18 -1.32
CA GLN A 37 15.87 2.24 -1.71
C GLN A 37 16.83 2.13 -0.51
N GLU A 38 16.52 2.79 0.61
CA GLU A 38 17.30 2.68 1.85
C GLU A 38 17.27 1.26 2.43
N LEU A 39 16.09 0.62 2.45
CA LEU A 39 15.94 -0.76 2.92
C LEU A 39 16.62 -1.75 2.00
N LYS A 40 16.58 -1.55 0.67
CA LYS A 40 17.34 -2.35 -0.28
C LYS A 40 18.85 -2.23 -0.04
N ALA A 41 19.36 -1.03 0.17
CA ALA A 41 20.78 -0.82 0.47
C ALA A 41 21.20 -1.52 1.76
N LEU A 42 20.34 -1.50 2.79
CA LEU A 42 20.57 -2.23 4.04
C LEU A 42 20.58 -3.75 3.80
N MET A 43 19.61 -4.25 3.04
CA MET A 43 19.51 -5.66 2.68
C MET A 43 20.77 -6.14 1.96
N ASP A 44 21.24 -5.39 0.94
CA ASP A 44 22.44 -5.69 0.17
C ASP A 44 23.71 -5.64 1.04
N ALA A 45 23.83 -4.65 1.93
CA ALA A 45 24.98 -4.48 2.82
C ALA A 45 25.15 -5.64 3.82
N HIS A 46 24.04 -6.26 4.23
CA HIS A 46 24.03 -7.34 5.20
C HIS A 46 23.81 -8.73 4.59
N GLY A 47 23.66 -8.83 3.26
CA GLY A 47 23.40 -10.10 2.57
C GLY A 47 22.07 -10.75 2.97
N LEU A 48 21.07 -9.93 3.28
CA LEU A 48 19.72 -10.39 3.66
C LEU A 48 18.92 -10.77 2.40
N SER A 49 17.95 -11.68 2.55
CA SER A 49 17.00 -12.02 1.49
C SER A 49 15.79 -11.10 1.46
N GLU A 50 15.44 -10.53 2.61
CA GLU A 50 14.32 -9.61 2.80
C GLU A 50 14.56 -8.69 4.00
N VAL A 51 13.88 -7.53 3.99
CA VAL A 51 13.76 -6.63 5.14
C VAL A 51 12.29 -6.27 5.31
N ARG A 52 11.80 -6.33 6.55
CA ARG A 52 10.43 -5.97 6.94
C ARG A 52 10.46 -4.84 7.94
N ILE A 53 9.58 -3.86 7.77
CA ILE A 53 9.35 -2.80 8.73
C ILE A 53 7.85 -2.58 8.94
N LEU A 54 7.47 -2.11 10.13
CA LEU A 54 6.12 -1.63 10.37
C LEU A 54 5.88 -0.37 9.52
N SER A 55 4.93 -0.47 8.60
CA SER A 55 4.56 0.58 7.66
C SER A 55 3.23 0.20 7.00
N THR A 56 2.14 0.73 7.55
CA THR A 56 0.78 0.38 7.10
C THR A 56 0.32 1.34 6.00
N PRO A 57 -0.10 0.86 4.82
CA PRO A 57 -0.81 1.69 3.86
C PRO A 57 -2.27 1.90 4.34
N ASN A 58 -3.02 2.78 3.69
CA ASN A 58 -4.46 2.83 3.92
C ASN A 58 -5.13 1.72 3.09
N TRP A 59 -5.80 0.79 3.75
CA TRP A 59 -6.52 -0.31 3.09
C TRP A 59 -7.94 0.12 2.74
N GLY A 60 -8.45 -0.28 1.57
CA GLY A 60 -9.84 0.00 1.19
C GLY A 60 -10.22 -0.55 -0.20
N PRO A 61 -11.27 0.01 -0.84
CA PRO A 61 -12.27 0.90 -0.25
C PRO A 61 -13.12 0.18 0.81
N GLY A 62 -13.95 0.94 1.53
CA GLY A 62 -14.84 0.45 2.58
C GLY A 62 -14.20 0.38 3.97
N ASP A 63 -15.00 -0.09 4.93
CA ASP A 63 -14.62 -0.27 6.34
C ASP A 63 -13.94 -1.62 6.62
N ILE A 64 -13.56 -2.36 5.57
CA ILE A 64 -12.97 -3.69 5.68
C ILE A 64 -11.69 -3.74 6.53
N GLN A 65 -10.93 -2.63 6.57
CA GLN A 65 -9.77 -2.49 7.46
C GLN A 65 -10.19 -2.62 8.94
N ASP A 66 -11.30 -1.98 9.31
CA ASP A 66 -11.85 -1.97 10.66
C ASP A 66 -12.61 -3.28 10.97
N GLU A 67 -13.34 -3.82 9.99
CA GLU A 67 -14.02 -5.10 10.09
C GLU A 67 -13.01 -6.24 10.40
N LEU A 68 -11.90 -6.27 9.65
CA LEU A 68 -10.82 -7.26 9.80
C LEU A 68 -9.83 -6.91 10.94
N ARG A 69 -9.90 -5.69 11.46
CA ARG A 69 -9.02 -5.16 12.52
C ARG A 69 -7.54 -5.26 12.16
N LEU A 70 -7.21 -4.79 10.95
CA LEU A 70 -5.84 -4.75 10.44
C LEU A 70 -5.04 -3.74 11.27
N THR A 71 -3.96 -4.20 11.91
CA THR A 71 -3.19 -3.36 12.85
C THR A 71 -1.69 -3.57 12.75
N CYS A 72 -1.23 -4.49 11.89
CA CYS A 72 0.15 -4.93 11.83
C CYS A 72 0.69 -4.84 10.40
N GLY A 73 0.33 -3.77 9.69
CA GLY A 73 0.80 -3.51 8.34
C GLY A 73 2.32 -3.40 8.26
N GLU A 74 2.91 -4.19 7.37
CA GLU A 74 4.34 -4.23 7.09
C GLU A 74 4.62 -3.79 5.65
N LEU A 75 5.72 -3.07 5.45
CA LEU A 75 6.39 -2.97 4.16
C LEU A 75 7.47 -4.04 4.10
N VAL A 76 7.35 -4.92 3.12
CA VAL A 76 8.33 -5.98 2.83
C VAL A 76 9.15 -5.59 1.62
N VAL A 77 10.47 -5.50 1.78
CA VAL A 77 11.41 -5.22 0.69
C VAL A 77 12.22 -6.48 0.38
N LEU A 78 12.19 -6.86 -0.89
CA LEU A 78 12.92 -7.97 -1.50
C LEU A 78 13.98 -7.41 -2.47
N ASN A 79 14.77 -8.30 -3.08
CA ASN A 79 15.91 -7.91 -3.92
C ASN A 79 15.56 -6.89 -5.02
N ASN A 80 14.45 -7.07 -5.74
CA ASN A 80 14.05 -6.20 -6.85
C ASN A 80 12.64 -5.63 -6.70
N GLY A 81 12.01 -5.75 -5.53
CA GLY A 81 10.64 -5.33 -5.37
C GLY A 81 10.22 -5.19 -3.92
N PHE A 82 8.99 -4.73 -3.74
CA PHE A 82 8.37 -4.57 -2.44
C PHE A 82 6.88 -4.90 -2.53
N TYR A 83 6.27 -5.16 -1.38
CA TYR A 83 4.83 -5.26 -1.23
C TYR A 83 4.44 -4.86 0.20
N PHE A 84 3.18 -4.49 0.39
CA PHE A 84 2.60 -4.32 1.72
C PHE A 84 1.87 -5.59 2.13
N THR A 85 1.88 -5.90 3.41
CA THR A 85 1.10 -7.00 3.99
C THR A 85 0.51 -6.61 5.33
N ASP A 86 -0.65 -7.16 5.68
CA ASP A 86 -1.28 -7.02 7.00
C ASP A 86 -2.05 -8.31 7.32
N ALA A 87 -2.35 -8.53 8.59
CA ALA A 87 -3.03 -9.74 9.04
C ALA A 87 -4.32 -9.38 9.80
N PRO A 88 -5.48 -9.96 9.43
CA PRO A 88 -6.69 -9.86 10.24
C PRO A 88 -6.49 -10.41 11.65
N ALA A 89 -7.05 -9.76 12.66
CA ALA A 89 -6.80 -10.12 14.06
C ALA A 89 -7.36 -11.50 14.48
N LYS A 90 -8.27 -12.09 13.69
CA LYS A 90 -9.00 -13.31 14.03
C LYS A 90 -9.06 -14.35 12.91
N GLU A 91 -8.41 -14.09 11.78
CA GLU A 91 -8.43 -14.98 10.63
C GLU A 91 -7.04 -15.62 10.42
N ASP A 92 -7.01 -16.70 9.64
CA ASP A 92 -5.79 -17.49 9.36
C ASP A 92 -5.35 -17.31 7.89
N TYR A 93 -5.26 -16.05 7.46
CA TYR A 93 -4.73 -15.63 6.16
C TYR A 93 -4.12 -14.23 6.29
N ASP A 94 -3.23 -13.87 5.37
CA ASP A 94 -2.70 -12.51 5.28
C ASP A 94 -3.36 -11.77 4.11
N ILE A 95 -3.35 -10.45 4.18
CA ILE A 95 -3.63 -9.55 3.06
C ILE A 95 -2.31 -9.06 2.54
N GLU A 96 -2.16 -9.00 1.23
CA GLU A 96 -0.98 -8.46 0.58
C GLU A 96 -1.32 -7.66 -0.66
N THR A 97 -0.46 -6.70 -1.00
CA THR A 97 -0.45 -6.10 -2.34
C THR A 97 0.34 -6.97 -3.30
N ASP A 98 0.08 -6.82 -4.60
CA ASP A 98 0.94 -7.45 -5.60
C ASP A 98 2.40 -6.94 -5.50
N PRO A 99 3.41 -7.83 -5.66
CA PRO A 99 4.81 -7.43 -5.68
C PRO A 99 5.10 -6.39 -6.75
N THR A 100 5.64 -5.25 -6.34
CA THR A 100 5.96 -4.12 -7.21
C THR A 100 7.45 -3.94 -7.34
N SER A 101 7.92 -3.72 -8.57
CA SER A 101 9.32 -3.46 -8.88
C SER A 101 9.77 -2.09 -8.37
N ILE A 102 10.95 -2.02 -7.76
CA ILE A 102 11.55 -0.74 -7.30
C ILE A 102 11.80 0.18 -8.49
N ASN A 103 12.30 -0.35 -9.61
CA ASN A 103 12.54 0.42 -10.83
C ASN A 103 11.23 0.97 -11.41
N GLN A 104 10.15 0.19 -11.30
CA GLN A 104 8.85 0.63 -11.78
C GLN A 104 8.30 1.80 -10.94
N LEU A 105 8.48 1.74 -9.62
CA LEU A 105 8.14 2.84 -8.73
C LEU A 105 8.97 4.09 -9.06
N GLU A 106 10.27 3.94 -9.34
CA GLU A 106 11.14 5.06 -9.76
C GLU A 106 10.64 5.72 -11.05
N GLU A 107 10.28 4.92 -12.06
CA GLU A 107 9.70 5.41 -13.31
C GLU A 107 8.38 6.16 -13.07
N TRP A 108 7.47 5.60 -12.26
CA TRP A 108 6.19 6.22 -11.94
C TRP A 108 6.35 7.54 -11.18
N VAL A 109 7.20 7.57 -10.16
CA VAL A 109 7.54 8.80 -9.43
C VAL A 109 8.09 9.85 -10.39
N GLY A 110 8.99 9.45 -11.30
CA GLY A 110 9.58 10.31 -12.32
C GLY A 110 8.58 10.95 -13.30
N THR A 111 7.37 10.41 -13.43
CA THR A 111 6.31 11.03 -14.26
C THR A 111 5.77 12.33 -13.67
N GLY A 112 5.86 12.51 -12.36
CA GLY A 112 5.24 13.63 -11.64
C GLY A 112 3.70 13.58 -11.58
N ALA A 113 3.08 12.43 -11.88
CA ALA A 113 1.64 12.25 -11.73
C ALA A 113 1.20 12.41 -10.27
N GLU A 114 0.07 13.06 -10.03
CA GLU A 114 -0.51 13.24 -8.69
C GLU A 114 -0.99 11.91 -8.10
N VAL A 115 -1.54 11.03 -8.93
CA VAL A 115 -1.94 9.67 -8.55
C VAL A 115 -1.29 8.68 -9.50
N ILE A 116 -0.68 7.64 -8.92
CA ILE A 116 -0.01 6.54 -9.61
C ILE A 116 -0.84 5.28 -9.37
N PHE A 117 -1.38 4.71 -10.44
CA PHE A 117 -2.07 3.42 -10.39
C PHE A 117 -1.09 2.32 -10.80
N ALA A 118 -0.82 1.38 -9.89
CA ALA A 118 0.12 0.29 -10.14
C ALA A 118 -0.41 -0.74 -11.15
N ASP A 119 -1.73 -0.81 -11.32
CA ASP A 119 -2.40 -1.69 -12.28
C ASP A 119 -3.65 -1.00 -12.90
N ALA A 120 -4.11 -1.54 -14.02
CA ALA A 120 -5.32 -1.08 -14.69
C ALA A 120 -6.58 -1.42 -13.88
N GLY A 121 -7.56 -0.51 -13.91
CA GLY A 121 -8.87 -0.73 -13.27
C GLY A 121 -8.96 -0.26 -11.82
N LEU A 122 -7.86 0.18 -11.22
CA LEU A 122 -7.82 0.69 -9.84
C LEU A 122 -8.54 2.02 -9.62
N GLU A 123 -8.83 2.76 -10.69
CA GLU A 123 -9.36 4.12 -10.58
C GLU A 123 -10.75 4.16 -9.93
N ASN A 124 -11.64 3.23 -10.25
CA ASN A 124 -12.97 3.20 -9.65
C ASN A 124 -12.91 2.94 -8.13
N ALA A 125 -12.09 1.96 -7.71
CA ALA A 125 -11.89 1.64 -6.30
C ALA A 125 -11.25 2.81 -5.54
N TYR A 126 -10.30 3.50 -6.16
CA TYR A 126 -9.70 4.70 -5.58
C TYR A 126 -10.69 5.86 -5.45
N GLN A 127 -11.54 6.11 -6.45
CA GLN A 127 -12.57 7.15 -6.35
C GLN A 127 -13.58 6.85 -5.24
N GLN A 128 -13.94 5.57 -5.05
CA GLN A 128 -14.78 5.14 -3.92
C GLN A 128 -14.08 5.42 -2.59
N PHE A 129 -12.81 4.99 -2.46
CA PHE A 129 -12.01 5.22 -1.25
C PHE A 129 -11.93 6.72 -0.88
N VAL A 130 -11.66 7.60 -1.86
CA VAL A 130 -11.60 9.04 -1.63
C VAL A 130 -12.96 9.62 -1.23
N GLY A 131 -14.06 9.12 -1.84
CA GLY A 131 -15.41 9.53 -1.49
C GLY A 131 -15.77 9.24 -0.03
N GLU A 132 -15.45 8.04 0.45
CA GLU A 132 -15.69 7.60 1.83
C GLU A 132 -14.90 8.43 2.85
N GLN A 133 -13.62 8.72 2.56
CA GLN A 133 -12.78 9.57 3.41
C GLN A 133 -13.30 11.02 3.51
N GLY A 134 -13.96 11.51 2.46
CA GLY A 134 -14.59 12.83 2.45
C GLY A 134 -15.84 12.91 3.33
N GLU A 135 -16.67 11.87 3.35
CA GLU A 135 -17.91 11.82 4.13
C GLU A 135 -17.66 11.70 5.64
N GLU A 136 -16.62 10.96 6.06
CA GLU A 136 -16.24 10.87 7.46
C GLU A 136 -15.74 12.20 8.04
N SER A 137 -15.15 13.06 7.20
CA SER A 137 -14.63 14.37 7.62
C SER A 137 -15.72 15.41 7.91
N ASP A 138 -16.90 15.28 7.28
CA ASP A 138 -18.02 16.22 7.43
C ASP A 138 -18.99 15.83 8.57
N ALA A 139 -18.87 14.60 9.09
CA ALA A 139 -19.67 14.09 10.19
C ALA A 139 -19.15 14.49 11.60
N GLY A 140 -17.99 15.15 11.68
CA GLY A 140 -17.32 15.55 12.93
C GLY A 140 -17.70 16.92 13.51
N ASP A 141 -18.52 17.72 12.80
CA ASP A 141 -18.87 19.10 13.16
C ASP A 141 -20.38 19.27 13.48
N GLN A 142 -20.93 18.45 14.38
CA GLN A 142 -22.28 18.66 14.96
C GLN A 142 -22.31 18.62 16.50
#